data_AF-A0A0R3RTT5-F1
#
_entry.id   AF-A0A0R3RTT5-F1
#
_cell.length_a   1.000
_cell.length_b   1.000
_cell.length_c   1.000
_cell.angle_alpha   90.00
_cell.angle_beta   90.00
_cell.angle_gamma   90.00
#
_symmetry.space_group_name_H-M   'P 1'
#
loop_
_entity.id
_entity.type
_entity.pdbx_description
1 polymer ?
#
loop_
_entity_poly.entity_id
_entity_poly.type
_entity_poly.pdbx_seq_one_letter_code
_entity_poly.pdbx_strand_id
1 'polypeptide(L)'
;MSLDKQELVQEQTRNKVNGSMTEGRIRSPKPNEFHYRCNYLYKAASLLCSQSSGNSGLETLSKLYLREMKELCLVEMVRLEKDFGRTICKRCKNIFVARLDDTQSITVRLNKKKQMIRTCLSCGTKKRFLRNSRYLSRNERDQNQTETERQQEKVLNQEIQALPGNN
;
A
#
# COMPACT_ATOMS: atom_id res chain seq x y z
N MET A 1 10.88 -35.62 55.94
CA MET A 1 11.86 -36.14 54.95
C MET A 1 11.14 -36.22 53.61
N SER A 2 11.22 -35.12 52.86
CA SER A 2 11.83 -35.02 51.52
C SER A 2 10.77 -35.27 50.43
N LEU A 3 10.02 -34.26 49.95
CA LEU A 3 10.43 -33.11 49.14
C LEU A 3 11.32 -33.49 47.95
N ASP A 4 10.87 -34.40 47.07
CA ASP A 4 11.62 -34.74 45.84
C ASP A 4 10.71 -35.09 44.64
N LYS A 5 9.63 -34.32 44.45
CA LYS A 5 8.85 -34.36 43.20
C LYS A 5 8.55 -32.99 42.59
N GLN A 6 9.04 -31.91 43.22
CA GLN A 6 8.90 -30.54 42.71
C GLN A 6 10.15 -30.02 41.98
N GLU A 7 11.29 -30.71 42.05
CA GLU A 7 12.52 -30.23 41.41
C GLU A 7 12.67 -30.62 39.93
N LEU A 8 12.01 -31.68 39.44
CA LEU A 8 12.18 -32.11 38.04
C LEU A 8 11.35 -31.30 37.01
N VAL A 9 10.41 -30.46 37.46
CA VAL A 9 9.61 -29.59 36.57
C VAL A 9 10.18 -28.17 36.48
N GLN A 10 11.06 -27.79 37.41
CA GLN A 10 11.70 -26.46 37.42
C GLN A 10 13.00 -26.38 36.61
N GLU A 11 13.57 -27.51 36.20
CA GLU A 11 14.82 -27.53 35.42
C GLU A 11 14.59 -27.39 33.90
N GLN A 12 13.39 -27.71 33.41
CA GLN A 12 13.03 -27.48 32.00
C GLN A 12 12.62 -26.02 31.70
N THR A 13 12.27 -25.24 32.73
CA THR A 13 11.89 -23.83 32.56
C THR A 13 13.06 -22.85 32.77
N ARG A 14 14.23 -23.30 33.23
CA ARG A 14 15.43 -22.45 33.39
C ARG A 14 16.38 -22.43 32.20
N ASN A 15 16.32 -23.40 31.28
CA ASN A 15 17.25 -23.50 30.15
C ASN A 15 16.75 -22.94 28.81
N LYS A 16 15.70 -22.11 28.81
CA LYS A 16 15.23 -21.39 27.61
C LYS A 16 15.37 -19.87 27.71
N VAL A 17 16.30 -19.42 28.54
CA VAL A 17 16.78 -18.03 28.60
C VAL A 17 18.28 -18.11 28.39
N ASN A 18 18.71 -18.19 27.13
CA ASN A 18 20.06 -17.84 26.64
C ASN A 18 20.12 -18.10 25.13
N GLY A 19 19.23 -17.43 24.39
CA GLY A 19 19.41 -17.15 22.97
C GLY A 19 19.60 -15.65 22.86
N SER A 20 20.85 -15.23 22.83
CA SER A 20 21.29 -13.83 22.74
C SER A 20 20.39 -13.02 21.80
N MET A 21 19.72 -12.04 22.39
CA MET A 21 19.13 -10.89 21.71
C MET A 21 20.26 -10.18 20.94
N THR A 22 20.44 -10.49 19.66
CA THR A 22 20.82 -9.40 18.77
C THR A 22 19.58 -8.52 18.71
N GLU A 23 19.61 -7.44 19.47
CA GLU A 23 18.66 -6.33 19.42
C GLU A 23 18.80 -5.65 18.05
N GLY A 24 18.45 -6.39 17.00
CA GLY A 24 18.11 -5.85 15.72
C GLY A 24 16.89 -5.04 16.00
N ARG A 25 17.05 -3.72 16.19
CA ARG A 25 15.98 -2.74 16.01
C ARG A 25 15.14 -3.29 14.87
N ILE A 26 13.92 -3.71 15.14
CA ILE A 26 12.93 -3.97 14.10
C ILE A 26 12.73 -2.59 13.49
N ARG A 27 13.61 -2.23 12.55
CA ARG A 27 13.48 -1.04 11.76
C ARG A 27 12.16 -1.28 11.08
N SER A 28 11.15 -0.47 11.40
CA SER A 28 9.95 -0.37 10.58
C SER A 28 10.42 -0.45 9.13
N PRO A 29 9.89 -1.37 8.30
CA PRO A 29 10.44 -1.62 6.97
C PRO A 29 10.40 -0.30 6.23
N LYS A 30 11.54 0.38 6.19
CA LYS A 30 11.66 1.66 5.52
C LYS A 30 11.27 1.35 4.09
N PRO A 31 10.33 2.10 3.49
CA PRO A 31 10.08 1.95 2.07
C PRO A 31 11.43 1.97 1.38
N ASN A 32 11.72 0.91 0.61
CA ASN A 32 12.94 0.82 -0.18
C ASN A 32 13.12 2.15 -0.94
N GLU A 33 14.34 2.65 -1.11
CA GLU A 33 14.64 3.91 -1.79
C GLU A 33 13.89 4.01 -3.14
N PHE A 34 13.73 2.89 -3.83
CA PHE A 34 12.95 2.78 -5.06
C PHE A 34 11.47 3.10 -4.91
N HIS A 35 10.84 2.73 -3.79
CA HIS A 35 9.46 3.13 -3.50
C HIS A 35 9.35 4.64 -3.32
N TYR A 36 10.33 5.29 -2.67
CA TYR A 36 10.37 6.74 -2.56
C TYR A 36 10.53 7.42 -3.92
N ARG A 37 11.45 6.93 -4.76
CA ARG A 37 11.66 7.43 -6.13
C ARG A 37 10.40 7.27 -7.00
N CYS A 38 9.76 6.10 -6.94
CA CYS A 38 8.51 5.85 -7.67
C CYS A 38 7.39 6.79 -7.22
N ASN A 39 7.24 6.96 -5.90
CA ASN A 39 6.24 7.87 -5.33
C ASN A 39 6.50 9.32 -5.74
N TYR A 40 7.76 9.76 -5.71
CA TYR A 40 8.15 11.09 -6.15
C TYR A 40 7.77 11.34 -7.62
N LEU A 41 8.16 10.44 -8.52
CA LEU A 41 7.85 10.55 -9.94
C LEU A 41 6.34 10.55 -10.21
N TYR A 42 5.60 9.69 -9.52
CA TYR A 42 4.14 9.66 -9.62
C TYR A 42 3.49 10.98 -9.18
N LYS A 43 3.90 11.51 -8.02
CA LYS A 43 3.38 12.77 -7.48
C LYS A 43 3.73 13.96 -8.37
N ALA A 44 4.96 14.03 -8.86
CA ALA A 44 5.39 15.07 -9.80
C ALA A 44 4.57 15.01 -11.11
N ALA A 45 4.38 13.82 -11.66
CA ALA A 45 3.54 13.64 -12.85
C ALA A 45 2.08 14.04 -12.62
N SER A 46 1.53 13.69 -11.45
CA SER A 46 0.16 14.06 -11.05
C SER A 46 0.00 15.57 -10.97
N LEU A 47 0.94 16.27 -10.32
CA LEU A 47 0.92 17.72 -10.18
C LEU A 47 0.97 18.40 -11.54
N LEU A 48 1.95 18.05 -12.39
CA LEU A 48 2.10 18.61 -13.73
C LEU A 48 0.86 18.39 -14.60
N CYS A 49 0.23 17.22 -14.50
CA CYS A 49 -1.00 16.96 -15.25
C CYS A 49 -2.19 17.77 -14.72
N SER A 50 -2.30 17.95 -13.39
CA SER A 50 -3.38 18.74 -12.79
C SER A 50 -3.30 20.23 -13.14
N GLN A 51 -2.08 20.75 -13.34
CA GLN A 51 -1.80 22.13 -13.76
C GLN A 51 -1.87 22.33 -15.28
N SER A 52 -1.97 21.26 -16.07
CA SER A 52 -2.00 21.34 -17.52
C SER A 52 -3.39 21.72 -18.03
N SER A 53 -3.45 22.78 -18.82
CA SER A 53 -4.60 23.08 -19.69
C SER A 53 -4.38 22.46 -21.08
N GLY A 54 -5.12 21.40 -21.41
CA GLY A 54 -5.02 20.74 -22.73
C GLY A 54 -3.66 20.08 -23.06
N ASN A 55 -3.32 19.98 -24.36
CA ASN A 55 -2.11 19.35 -24.91
C ASN A 55 -0.83 20.19 -24.66
N SER A 56 -0.61 20.62 -23.42
CA SER A 56 0.51 21.47 -23.06
C SER A 56 1.83 20.69 -22.88
N GLY A 57 2.95 21.42 -22.82
CA GLY A 57 4.25 20.85 -22.45
C GLY A 57 4.23 20.15 -21.08
N LEU A 58 3.40 20.60 -20.14
CA LEU A 58 3.24 19.98 -18.82
C LEU A 58 2.62 18.58 -18.91
N GLU A 59 1.67 18.35 -19.81
CA GLU A 59 1.11 17.01 -20.05
C GLU A 59 2.19 16.08 -20.63
N THR A 60 3.04 16.59 -21.52
CA THR A 60 4.15 15.82 -22.09
C THR A 60 5.18 15.45 -21.01
N LEU A 61 5.53 16.40 -20.15
CA LEU A 61 6.46 16.18 -19.03
C LEU A 61 5.88 15.19 -17.99
N SER A 62 4.58 15.27 -17.71
CA SER A 62 3.87 14.29 -16.87
C SER A 62 4.01 12.87 -17.42
N LYS A 63 3.78 12.68 -18.73
CA LYS A 63 3.95 11.39 -19.40
C LYS A 63 5.40 10.89 -19.36
N LEU A 64 6.38 11.79 -19.41
CA LEU A 64 7.80 11.45 -19.30
C LEU A 64 8.10 10.89 -17.90
N TYR A 65 7.69 11.57 -16.83
CA TYR A 65 7.89 11.07 -15.46
C TYR A 65 7.23 9.71 -15.21
N LEU A 66 6.06 9.45 -15.81
CA LEU A 66 5.43 8.13 -15.72
C LEU A 66 6.10 7.05 -16.56
N ARG A 67 6.86 7.44 -17.59
CA ARG A 67 7.73 6.52 -18.33
C ARG A 67 8.93 6.15 -17.48
N GLU A 68 9.63 7.15 -16.92
CA GLU A 68 10.77 6.95 -16.01
C GLU A 68 10.40 6.11 -14.80
N MET A 69 9.24 6.37 -14.19
CA MET A 69 8.76 5.57 -13.06
C MET A 69 8.57 4.09 -13.44
N LYS A 70 8.07 3.81 -14.65
CA LYS A 70 7.88 2.43 -15.12
C LYS A 70 9.21 1.77 -15.48
N GLU A 71 10.15 2.53 -16.01
CA GLU A 71 11.49 2.05 -16.31
C GLU A 71 12.22 1.68 -15.02
N LEU A 72 12.18 2.55 -14.00
CA LEU A 72 12.70 2.23 -12.67
C LEU A 72 12.07 0.97 -12.07
N CYS A 73 10.75 0.78 -12.19
CA CYS A 73 10.11 -0.46 -11.72
C CYS A 73 10.63 -1.70 -12.47
N LEU A 74 10.95 -1.56 -13.75
CA LEU A 74 11.45 -2.67 -14.58
C LEU A 74 12.89 -3.01 -14.23
N VAL A 75 13.77 -2.01 -14.16
CA VAL A 75 15.19 -2.15 -13.82
C VAL A 75 15.36 -2.72 -12.42
N GLU A 76 14.62 -2.19 -11.45
CA GLU A 76 14.75 -2.59 -10.04
C GLU A 76 13.92 -3.84 -9.69
N MET A 77 13.25 -4.43 -10.67
CA MET A 77 12.34 -5.57 -10.50
C MET A 77 11.27 -5.34 -9.42
N VAL A 78 10.87 -4.08 -9.21
CA VAL A 78 9.85 -3.69 -8.23
C VAL A 78 8.48 -3.72 -8.89
N ARG A 79 7.54 -4.43 -8.26
CA ARG A 79 6.16 -4.44 -8.73
C ARG A 79 5.52 -3.08 -8.48
N LEU A 80 5.06 -2.43 -9.56
CA LEU A 80 4.30 -1.18 -9.45
C LEU A 80 3.08 -1.35 -8.55
N GLU A 81 2.89 -0.38 -7.65
CA GLU A 81 1.74 -0.33 -6.76
C GLU A 81 0.43 -0.32 -7.56
N LYS A 82 -0.57 -1.08 -7.08
CA LYS A 82 -1.82 -1.28 -7.81
C LYS A 82 -2.54 0.03 -8.08
N ASP A 83 -2.49 0.98 -7.14
CA ASP A 83 -3.20 2.25 -7.25
C ASP A 83 -2.58 3.17 -8.29
N PHE A 84 -1.25 3.28 -8.34
CA PHE A 84 -0.56 3.95 -9.46
C PHE A 84 -0.86 3.25 -10.78
N GLY A 85 -0.78 1.92 -10.78
CA GLY A 85 -1.09 1.10 -11.95
C GLY A 85 -2.52 1.30 -12.45
N ARG A 86 -3.49 1.65 -11.59
CA ARG A 86 -4.90 1.91 -11.94
C ARG A 86 -5.10 3.30 -12.55
N THR A 87 -4.36 4.30 -12.10
CA THR A 87 -4.49 5.71 -12.53
C THR A 87 -3.68 6.05 -13.78
N ILE A 88 -2.78 5.18 -14.26
CA ILE A 88 -1.94 5.48 -15.45
C ILE A 88 -2.39 4.73 -16.70
N CYS A 89 -2.63 5.39 -17.82
CA CYS A 89 -2.92 4.72 -19.09
C CYS A 89 -1.81 3.72 -19.46
N LYS A 90 -2.18 2.49 -19.83
CA LYS A 90 -1.20 1.45 -20.18
C LYS A 90 -0.43 1.75 -21.47
N ARG A 91 -1.08 2.43 -22.43
CA ARG A 91 -0.55 2.79 -23.75
C ARG A 91 0.18 4.14 -23.71
N CYS A 92 -0.55 5.25 -23.70
CA CYS A 92 0.03 6.59 -23.84
C CYS A 92 0.60 7.21 -22.55
N LYS A 93 0.58 6.46 -21.43
CA LYS A 93 1.02 6.93 -20.11
C LYS A 93 0.35 8.20 -19.58
N ASN A 94 -0.78 8.63 -20.16
CA ASN A 94 -1.57 9.71 -19.57
C ASN A 94 -2.09 9.30 -18.17
N ILE A 95 -2.09 10.22 -17.22
CA ILE A 95 -2.55 9.99 -15.85
C ILE A 95 -4.01 10.42 -15.67
N PHE A 96 -4.75 9.64 -14.90
CA PHE A 96 -6.17 9.84 -14.62
C PHE A 96 -6.34 10.60 -13.30
N VAL A 97 -6.07 11.91 -13.34
CA VAL A 97 -6.22 12.82 -12.19
C VAL A 97 -7.26 13.88 -12.49
N ALA A 98 -7.83 14.45 -11.44
CA ALA A 98 -8.67 15.64 -11.54
C ALA A 98 -7.82 16.82 -12.04
N ARG A 99 -8.37 17.59 -12.97
CA ARG A 99 -7.76 18.80 -13.51
C ARG A 99 -8.59 20.00 -13.07
N LEU A 100 -7.95 21.17 -12.96
CA LEU A 100 -8.63 22.40 -12.51
C LEU A 100 -9.64 22.94 -13.52
N ASP A 101 -9.46 22.63 -14.81
CA ASP A 101 -10.30 23.08 -15.92
C ASP A 101 -11.48 22.14 -16.19
N ASP A 102 -11.85 21.31 -15.23
CA ASP A 102 -12.85 20.23 -15.34
C ASP A 102 -12.62 19.25 -16.52
N THR A 103 -11.44 19.30 -17.16
CA THR A 103 -11.16 18.39 -18.27
C THR A 103 -10.93 16.98 -17.76
N GLN A 104 -11.73 16.05 -18.24
CA GLN A 104 -11.59 14.64 -17.89
C GLN A 104 -10.57 13.97 -18.80
N SER A 105 -9.64 13.22 -18.20
CA SER A 105 -8.66 12.39 -18.92
C SER A 105 -9.15 10.94 -19.16
N ILE A 106 -10.30 10.60 -18.55
CA ILE A 106 -10.85 9.26 -18.48
C ILE A 106 -12.38 9.27 -18.49
N THR A 107 -12.98 8.27 -19.15
CA THR A 107 -14.39 7.92 -18.97
C THR A 107 -14.52 6.60 -18.22
N VAL A 108 -15.45 6.53 -17.26
CA VAL A 108 -15.76 5.32 -16.49
C VAL A 108 -17.16 4.85 -16.83
N ARG A 109 -17.30 3.55 -17.13
CA ARG A 109 -18.61 2.92 -17.39
C ARG A 109 -18.67 1.50 -16.85
N LEU A 110 -19.87 1.03 -16.51
CA LEU A 110 -20.10 -0.36 -16.15
C LEU A 110 -20.55 -1.15 -17.40
N ASN A 111 -20.02 -2.36 -17.60
CA ASN A 111 -20.53 -3.23 -18.67
C ASN A 111 -21.61 -4.20 -18.17
N LYS A 112 -22.22 -4.95 -19.11
CA LYS A 112 -23.23 -5.99 -18.82
C LYS A 112 -22.75 -7.05 -17.79
N LYS A 113 -21.44 -7.30 -17.73
CA LYS A 113 -20.79 -8.22 -16.77
C LYS A 113 -20.43 -7.55 -15.43
N LYS A 114 -20.98 -6.37 -15.13
CA LYS A 114 -20.69 -5.57 -13.93
C LYS A 114 -19.20 -5.25 -13.72
N GLN A 115 -18.42 -5.17 -14.81
CA GLN A 115 -17.02 -4.76 -14.79
C GLN A 115 -16.92 -3.24 -15.00
N MET A 116 -16.09 -2.59 -14.18
CA MET A 116 -15.73 -1.19 -14.37
C MET A 116 -14.76 -1.08 -15.54
N ILE A 117 -15.17 -0.36 -16.59
CA ILE A 117 -14.34 -0.06 -17.75
C ILE A 117 -13.89 1.39 -17.65
N ARG A 118 -12.57 1.58 -17.56
CA ARG A 118 -11.89 2.87 -17.63
C ARG A 118 -11.34 3.07 -19.04
N THR A 119 -11.78 4.12 -19.74
CA THR A 119 -11.35 4.42 -21.12
C THR A 119 -10.53 5.71 -21.11
N CYS A 120 -9.29 5.64 -21.58
CA CYS A 120 -8.45 6.83 -21.74
C CYS A 120 -8.98 7.70 -22.87
N LEU A 121 -9.24 8.98 -22.60
CA LEU A 121 -9.77 9.91 -23.60
C LEU A 121 -8.70 10.36 -24.60
N SER A 122 -7.41 10.32 -24.24
CA SER A 122 -6.33 10.68 -25.16
C SER A 122 -5.98 9.63 -26.22
N CYS A 123 -6.24 8.34 -25.98
CA CYS A 123 -5.83 7.27 -26.91
C CYS A 123 -6.83 6.11 -27.07
N GLY A 124 -8.00 6.20 -26.45
CA GLY A 124 -9.07 5.20 -26.52
C GLY A 124 -8.78 3.88 -25.78
N THR A 125 -7.61 3.73 -25.15
CA THR A 125 -7.22 2.47 -24.51
C THR A 125 -8.09 2.16 -23.30
N LYS A 126 -8.59 0.93 -23.21
CA LYS A 126 -9.50 0.47 -22.16
C LYS A 126 -8.78 -0.37 -21.10
N LYS A 127 -9.10 -0.14 -19.83
CA LYS A 127 -8.83 -1.05 -18.71
C LYS A 127 -10.14 -1.57 -18.14
N ARG A 128 -10.16 -2.84 -17.75
CA ARG A 128 -11.34 -3.51 -17.20
C ARG A 128 -11.01 -4.00 -15.81
N PHE A 129 -11.84 -3.67 -14.84
CA PHE A 129 -11.71 -4.10 -13.45
C PHE A 129 -12.96 -4.87 -13.06
N LEU A 130 -12.76 -6.06 -12.49
CA LEU A 130 -13.84 -6.80 -11.85
C LEU A 130 -14.28 -6.02 -10.61
N ARG A 131 -15.59 -5.84 -10.46
CA ARG A 131 -16.16 -5.28 -9.22
C ARG A 131 -16.37 -6.43 -8.25
N ASN A 132 -15.45 -6.61 -7.31
CA ASN A 132 -15.57 -7.57 -6.22
C ASN A 132 -15.46 -6.82 -4.90
N SER A 133 -16.58 -6.72 -4.16
CA SER A 133 -16.63 -6.03 -2.86
C SER A 133 -15.92 -6.79 -1.75
N ARG A 134 -15.68 -8.09 -1.92
CA ARG A 134 -14.95 -8.93 -0.95
C ARG A 134 -13.46 -9.02 -1.27
N TYR A 135 -13.00 -8.42 -2.38
CA TYR A 135 -11.61 -8.49 -2.77
C TYR A 135 -10.79 -7.42 -2.05
N LEU A 136 -9.78 -7.88 -1.30
CA LEU A 136 -8.70 -7.06 -0.77
C LEU A 136 -7.39 -7.46 -1.46
N SER A 137 -6.61 -6.47 -1.88
CA SER A 137 -5.21 -6.64 -2.28
C SER A 137 -4.37 -7.12 -1.08
N ARG A 138 -3.19 -7.69 -1.35
CA ARG A 138 -2.28 -8.13 -0.29
C ARG A 138 -1.99 -7.00 0.70
N ASN A 139 -1.61 -5.83 0.18
CA ASN A 139 -1.33 -4.64 1.00
C ASN A 139 -2.54 -4.21 1.85
N GLU A 140 -3.76 -4.22 1.27
CA GLU A 140 -4.99 -3.89 2.01
C GLU A 140 -5.30 -4.94 3.11
N ARG A 141 -4.99 -6.23 2.88
CA ARG A 141 -5.14 -7.27 3.91
C ARG A 141 -4.15 -7.06 5.06
N ASP A 142 -2.88 -6.81 4.73
CA ASP A 142 -1.82 -6.58 5.70
C ASP A 142 -2.14 -5.33 6.55
N GLN A 143 -2.62 -4.26 5.91
CA GLN A 143 -3.10 -3.05 6.60
C GLN A 143 -4.29 -3.34 7.52
N ASN A 144 -5.31 -4.06 7.04
CA ASN A 144 -6.47 -4.42 7.85
C ASN A 144 -6.09 -5.28 9.05
N GLN A 145 -5.16 -6.22 8.88
CA GLN A 145 -4.66 -7.05 9.97
C GLN A 145 -3.96 -6.19 11.04
N THR A 146 -3.04 -5.32 10.61
CA THR A 146 -2.31 -4.41 11.51
C THR A 146 -3.26 -3.43 12.23
N GLU A 147 -4.31 -2.96 11.55
CA GLU A 147 -5.36 -2.12 12.12
C GLU A 147 -6.13 -2.89 13.22
N THR A 148 -6.49 -4.14 12.94
CA THR A 148 -7.24 -5.01 13.85
C THR A 148 -6.42 -5.32 15.10
N GLU A 149 -5.15 -5.67 14.94
CA GLU A 149 -4.20 -5.92 16.03
C GLU A 149 -4.08 -4.67 16.93
N ARG A 150 -3.90 -3.49 16.33
CA ARG A 150 -3.86 -2.22 17.09
C ARG A 150 -5.17 -1.88 17.81
N GLN A 151 -6.33 -2.27 17.26
CA GLN A 151 -7.61 -2.07 17.93
C GLN A 151 -7.78 -3.03 19.10
N GLN A 152 -7.38 -4.29 18.96
CA GLN A 152 -7.40 -5.28 20.03
C GLN A 152 -6.48 -4.89 21.19
N GLU A 153 -5.27 -4.39 20.90
CA GLU A 153 -4.37 -3.86 21.92
C GLU A 153 -4.99 -2.69 22.69
N LYS A 154 -5.70 -1.78 22.01
CA LYS A 154 -6.39 -0.65 22.66
C LYS A 154 -7.50 -1.13 23.58
N VAL A 155 -8.31 -2.10 23.15
CA VAL A 155 -9.40 -2.68 23.95
C VAL A 155 -8.83 -3.38 25.19
N LEU A 156 -7.81 -4.22 25.02
CA LEU A 156 -7.17 -4.93 26.14
C LEU A 156 -6.56 -3.95 27.17
N ASN A 157 -5.89 -2.89 26.70
CA ASN A 157 -5.32 -1.88 27.59
C ASN A 157 -6.39 -1.08 28.35
N GLN A 158 -7.56 -0.84 27.74
CA GLN A 158 -8.70 -0.21 28.41
C GLN A 158 -9.32 -1.13 29.47
N GLU A 159 -9.43 -2.43 29.20
CA GLU A 159 -9.94 -3.42 30.15
C GLU A 159 -9.02 -3.57 31.37
N ILE A 160 -7.70 -3.60 31.16
CA ILE A 160 -6.71 -3.65 32.26
C ILE A 160 -6.79 -2.41 33.15
N GLN A 161 -7.01 -1.21 32.58
CA GLN A 161 -7.17 0.03 33.34
C GLN A 161 -8.51 0.13 34.09
N ALA A 162 -9.53 -0.65 33.69
CA ALA A 162 -10.85 -0.65 34.29
C ALA A 162 -11.01 -1.65 35.45
N LEU A 163 -10.01 -2.48 35.75
CA LEU A 163 -10.04 -3.40 36.88
C LEU A 163 -9.90 -2.61 38.20
N PRO A 164 -10.90 -2.65 39.11
CA PRO A 164 -10.78 -2.02 40.40
C PRO A 164 -9.65 -2.70 41.19
N GLY A 165 -8.73 -1.90 41.74
CA GLY A 165 -7.69 -2.41 42.62
C GLY A 165 -8.32 -3.18 43.77
N ASN A 166 -8.05 -4.48 43.86
CA ASN A 166 -8.38 -5.27 45.04
C ASN A 166 -7.59 -4.69 46.23
N ASN A 167 -8.29 -3.91 47.06
CA ASN A 167 -7.89 -3.59 48.42
C ASN A 167 -8.13 -4.79 49.34
#